data_AF-A0A9N9D6X0-F1
#
_entry.id   AF-A0A9N9D6X0-F1
#
_cell.length_a   1.000
_cell.length_b   1.000
_cell.length_c   1.000
_cell.angle_alpha   90.00
_cell.angle_beta   90.00
_cell.angle_gamma   90.00
#
_symmetry.space_group_name_H-M   'P 1'
#
loop_
_entity.id
_entity.type
_entity.pdbx_description
1 polymer ?
#
loop_
_entity_poly.entity_id
_entity_poly.type
_entity_poly.pdbx_seq_one_letter_code
_entity_poly.pdbx_strand_id
1 'polypeptide(L)'
;MILNVEKIPYSYTGVEIAHHVSEVFDDWNLEDKIIIIVTDNGSNVKSVVTRLEKDWIPCTAYTLQLSVTKGLKIINSLITK
;
A
#
# COMPACT_ATOMS: atom_id res chain seq x y z
N MET A 1 9.53 -2.59 -14.97
CA MET A 1 8.72 -3.74 -15.41
C MET A 1 7.49 -3.78 -14.52
N ILE A 2 6.30 -3.81 -15.11
CA ILE A 2 5.01 -3.86 -14.41
C ILE A 2 4.42 -5.25 -14.67
N LEU A 3 3.95 -5.94 -13.63
CA LEU A 3 3.34 -7.27 -13.76
C LEU A 3 1.84 -7.19 -14.07
N ASN A 4 1.12 -6.28 -13.40
CA ASN A 4 -0.30 -6.08 -13.64
C ASN A 4 -0.69 -4.61 -13.36
N VAL A 5 -1.72 -4.13 -14.06
CA VAL A 5 -2.47 -2.90 -13.77
C VAL A 5 -3.95 -3.24 -13.91
N GLU A 6 -4.64 -3.31 -12.78
CA GLU A 6 -6.04 -3.71 -12.74
C GLU A 6 -6.90 -2.60 -12.12
N LYS A 7 -8.14 -2.49 -12.62
CA LYS A 7 -9.18 -1.69 -12.00
C LYS A 7 -9.98 -2.57 -11.03
N ILE A 8 -9.77 -2.37 -9.74
CA ILE A 8 -10.56 -3.02 -8.69
C ILE A 8 -11.95 -2.34 -8.61
N PRO A 9 -13.07 -3.07 -8.64
CA PRO A 9 -14.40 -2.49 -8.45
C PRO A 9 -14.66 -2.06 -6.99
N TYR A 10 -15.66 -1.21 -6.76
CA TYR A 10 -16.06 -0.78 -5.41
C TYR A 10 -16.49 -2.01 -4.59
N SER A 11 -16.09 -2.18 -3.32
CA SER A 11 -15.81 -1.15 -2.30
C SER A 11 -14.37 -0.95 -1.83
N TYR A 12 -13.37 -1.41 -2.58
CA TYR A 12 -11.93 -1.23 -2.24
C TYR A 12 -11.57 -1.66 -0.82
N THR A 13 -12.28 -2.67 -0.29
CA THR A 13 -11.96 -3.22 1.02
C THR A 13 -10.63 -3.96 0.94
N GLY A 14 -9.97 -4.15 2.08
CA GLY A 14 -8.77 -4.98 2.10
C GLY A 14 -9.01 -6.44 1.72
N VAL A 15 -10.25 -6.94 1.80
CA VAL A 15 -10.61 -8.28 1.32
C VAL A 15 -10.57 -8.31 -0.20
N GLU A 16 -11.26 -7.39 -0.85
CA GLU A 16 -11.30 -7.30 -2.32
C GLU A 16 -9.90 -7.10 -2.90
N ILE A 17 -9.13 -6.17 -2.32
CA ILE A 17 -7.77 -5.91 -2.81
C ILE A 17 -6.87 -7.14 -2.60
N ALA A 18 -7.01 -7.86 -1.49
CA ALA A 18 -6.22 -9.08 -1.26
C ALA A 18 -6.58 -10.19 -2.25
N HIS A 19 -7.87 -10.34 -2.58
CA HIS A 19 -8.32 -11.30 -3.59
C HIS A 19 -7.65 -11.04 -4.94
N HIS A 20 -7.79 -9.82 -5.47
CA HIS A 20 -7.18 -9.44 -6.75
C HIS A 20 -5.66 -9.62 -6.74
N VAL A 21 -4.98 -9.19 -5.68
CA VAL A 21 -3.51 -9.37 -5.57
C VAL A 21 -3.13 -10.85 -5.53
N SER A 22 -3.91 -11.70 -4.88
CA SER A 22 -3.68 -13.15 -4.85
C SER A 22 -3.86 -13.78 -6.23
N GLU A 23 -4.85 -13.34 -7.01
CA GLU A 23 -5.03 -13.80 -8.40
C GLU A 23 -3.80 -13.44 -9.26
N VAL A 24 -3.22 -12.24 -9.06
CA VAL A 24 -1.97 -11.85 -9.73
C VAL A 24 -0.79 -12.72 -9.29
N PHE A 25 -0.73 -13.14 -8.03
CA PHE A 25 0.34 -14.03 -7.60
C PHE A 25 0.23 -15.38 -8.32
N ASP A 26 -0.99 -15.93 -8.41
CA ASP A 26 -1.25 -17.26 -8.99
C ASP A 26 -1.00 -17.26 -10.49
N ASP A 27 -1.52 -16.25 -11.21
CA ASP A 27 -1.32 -16.06 -12.65
C ASP A 27 0.15 -16.04 -13.05
N TRP A 28 1.00 -15.50 -12.18
CA TRP A 28 2.44 -15.39 -12.38
C TRP A 28 3.24 -16.48 -11.65
N ASN A 29 2.58 -17.38 -10.92
CA ASN A 29 3.17 -18.42 -10.09
C ASN A 29 4.23 -17.84 -9.14
N LEU A 30 3.82 -16.87 -8.32
CA LEU A 30 4.68 -16.05 -7.46
C LEU A 30 4.47 -16.29 -5.96
N GLU A 31 3.45 -17.05 -5.55
CA GLU A 31 3.02 -17.28 -4.15
C GLU A 31 4.21 -17.50 -3.22
N ASP A 32 5.07 -18.45 -3.56
CA ASP A 32 6.22 -18.87 -2.74
C ASP A 32 7.49 -18.03 -2.99
N LYS A 33 7.41 -17.05 -3.91
CA LYS A 33 8.50 -16.17 -4.31
C LYS A 33 8.37 -14.76 -3.72
N ILE A 34 7.21 -14.42 -3.16
CA ILE A 34 7.00 -13.14 -2.47
C ILE A 34 7.60 -13.21 -1.07
N ILE A 35 8.71 -12.49 -0.88
CA ILE A 35 9.37 -12.34 0.42
C ILE A 35 8.76 -11.17 1.20
N ILE A 36 8.50 -10.05 0.53
CA ILE A 36 8.05 -8.82 1.19
C ILE A 36 7.13 -8.01 0.29
N ILE A 37 6.13 -7.39 0.89
CA ILE A 37 5.20 -6.47 0.24
C ILE A 37 5.54 -5.03 0.65
N VAL A 38 5.58 -4.11 -0.31
CA VAL A 38 5.84 -2.68 -0.07
C VAL A 38 4.64 -1.87 -0.54
N THR A 39 3.98 -1.16 0.38
CA THR A 39 2.79 -0.35 0.08
C THR A 39 2.78 0.94 0.87
N ASP A 40 1.89 1.88 0.54
CA ASP A 40 1.62 3.01 1.43
C ASP A 40 1.02 2.54 2.78
N ASN A 41 0.92 3.46 3.75
CA ASN A 41 0.40 3.16 5.09
C ASN A 41 -1.14 3.23 5.20
N GLY A 42 -1.88 3.23 4.09
CA GLY A 42 -3.33 3.22 4.08
C GLY A 42 -3.90 2.01 4.82
N SER A 43 -4.95 2.23 5.61
CA SER A 43 -5.57 1.18 6.44
C SER A 43 -6.01 -0.04 5.63
N ASN A 44 -6.60 0.20 4.46
CA ASN A 44 -7.09 -0.88 3.59
C ASN A 44 -5.92 -1.73 3.10
N VAL A 45 -4.82 -1.10 2.69
CA VAL A 45 -3.66 -1.81 2.13
C VAL A 45 -2.87 -2.54 3.21
N LYS A 46 -2.74 -2.00 4.43
CA LYS A 46 -2.21 -2.76 5.56
C LYS A 46 -3.01 -4.03 5.82
N SER A 47 -4.33 -3.92 5.74
CA SER A 47 -5.21 -5.06 5.98
C SER A 47 -5.12 -6.14 4.88
N VAL A 48 -4.66 -5.78 3.67
CA VAL A 48 -4.35 -6.72 2.59
C VAL A 48 -3.15 -7.56 2.97
N VAL A 49 -2.07 -6.96 3.44
CA VAL A 49 -0.85 -7.71 3.77
C VAL A 49 -1.10 -8.71 4.90
N THR A 50 -1.87 -8.33 5.92
CA THR A 50 -2.30 -9.26 6.97
C THR A 50 -3.07 -10.46 6.41
N ARG A 51 -3.86 -10.27 5.35
CA ARG A 51 -4.64 -11.35 4.71
C ARG A 51 -3.80 -12.23 3.79
N LEU A 52 -2.79 -11.65 3.15
CA LEU A 52 -1.86 -12.39 2.28
C LEU A 52 -0.78 -13.14 3.07
N GLU A 53 -0.71 -12.93 4.39
CA GLU A 53 0.25 -13.58 5.30
C GLU A 53 1.72 -13.39 4.85
N LYS A 54 2.04 -12.19 4.34
CA LYS A 54 3.39 -11.81 3.90
C LYS A 54 4.01 -10.76 4.82
N ASP A 55 5.34 -10.72 4.85
CA ASP A 55 6.06 -9.62 5.49
C ASP A 55 5.80 -8.30 4.77
N TRP A 56 5.86 -7.20 5.53
CA TRP A 56 5.54 -5.87 5.04
C TRP A 56 6.51 -4.81 5.52
N ILE A 57 6.87 -3.91 4.60
CA ILE A 57 7.52 -2.64 4.93
C ILE A 57 6.74 -1.48 4.31
N PRO A 58 6.69 -0.33 5.00
CA PRO A 58 6.05 0.86 4.46
C PRO A 58 6.84 1.42 3.29
N CYS A 59 6.13 1.96 2.30
CA CYS A 59 6.74 2.67 1.19
C CYS A 59 7.50 3.92 1.66
N THR A 60 8.78 4.00 1.29
CA THR A 60 9.65 5.14 1.63
C THR A 60 9.11 6.46 1.10
N ALA A 61 8.61 6.48 -0.14
CA ALA A 61 8.08 7.70 -0.76
C ALA A 61 6.86 8.23 0.02
N TYR A 62 5.92 7.35 0.38
CA TYR A 62 4.75 7.74 1.18
C TYR A 62 5.15 8.21 2.59
N THR A 63 6.10 7.50 3.22
CA THR A 63 6.60 7.88 4.55
C THR A 63 7.29 9.24 4.53
N LEU A 64 8.08 9.53 3.50
CA LEU A 64 8.70 10.83 3.29
C LEU A 64 7.65 11.92 3.07
N GLN A 65 6.65 11.67 2.22
CA GLN A 65 5.54 12.60 1.98
C GLN A 65 4.80 12.95 3.28
N LEU A 66 4.55 11.97 4.16
CA LEU A 66 3.93 12.21 5.46
C LEU A 66 4.78 13.12 6.35
N SER A 67 6.09 12.88 6.41
CA SER A 67 7.02 13.70 7.20
C SER A 67 7.07 15.14 6.69
N VAL A 68 7.22 15.33 5.38
CA VAL A 68 7.23 16.67 4.75
C VAL A 68 5.90 17.39 4.99
N THR A 69 4.78 16.71 4.75
CA THR A 69 3.44 17.30 4.94
C THR A 69 3.20 17.73 6.39
N LYS A 70 3.66 16.93 7.36
CA LYS A 70 3.59 17.29 8.79
C LYS A 70 4.41 18.55 9.08
N GLY A 71 5.63 18.64 8.58
CA GLY A 71 6.48 19.83 8.73
C GLY A 71 5.85 21.09 8.15
N LEU A 72 5.32 21.01 6.92
CA LEU A 72 4.66 22.14 6.26
C LEU A 72 3.42 22.62 7.00
N LYS A 73 2.62 21.72 7.59
CA LYS A 73 1.44 22.10 8.40
C LYS A 73 1.82 22.94 9.63
N ILE A 74 2.95 22.61 10.28
CA ILE A 74 3.48 23.37 11.42
C ILE A 74 3.91 24.75 10.96
N ILE A 75 4.63 24.85 9.84
CA ILE A 75 5.10 26.14 9.31
C ILE A 75 3.90 27.02 8.92
N ASN A 76 2.88 26.44 8.26
CA ASN A 76 1.70 27.19 7.84
C ASN A 76 0.98 27.84 9.03
N SER A 77 0.84 27.14 10.16
CA SER A 77 0.18 27.70 11.35
C SER A 77 0.97 28.84 12.02
N LEU A 78 2.27 28.96 11.75
CA LEU A 78 3.11 30.06 12.23
C LEU A 78 3.04 31.29 11.32
N ILE A 79 2.86 31.10 10.02
CA ILE A 79 2.76 32.19 9.03
C ILE A 79 1.36 32.81 9.02
N THR A 80 0.32 32.04 9.33
CA THR A 80 -1.09 32.50 9.28
C THR A 80 -1.58 33.10 10.61
N LYS A 81 -0.68 33.30 11.58
CA LYS A 81 -0.92 34.00 12.85
C LYS A 81 -0.48 35.45 12.74
#